data_AF-A0A3N1V2B6-F1
#
_entry.id   AF-A0A3N1V2B6-F1
#
_cell.length_a   1.000
_cell.length_b   1.000
_cell.length_c   1.000
_cell.angle_alpha   90.00
_cell.angle_beta   90.00
_cell.angle_gamma   90.00
#
_symmetry.space_group_name_H-M   'P 1'
#
loop_
_entity.id
_entity.type
_entity.pdbx_description
1 polymer ?
#
loop_
_entity_poly.entity_id
_entity_poly.type
_entity_poly.pdbx_seq_one_letter_code
_entity_poly.pdbx_strand_id
1 'polypeptide(L)'
;MPPSTSRQLLRRLPRCTRGSAAKRAAVLAPALAMVFATGCTAGDAPDGTSTSGTGGPPRSAAPSPVSFPSAPPDTAHCPGTVLDHRDISHPVLGPVRVFLIRRTGSGAPTGCVASVTSSGGALASIDVDIYENDLHFASPESDATKNTFVIYNPGRYDGVLVLVPGADGFEDIGWTEPEIHYRGGKHAFYNARLAGPGADGRYTIVQSQNSCNPSCAAGAISHVTLRWNGHEYLPAA
;
A
#
# COMPACT_ATOMS: atom_id res chain seq x y z
N MET A 1 2.87 -9.43 -52.00
CA MET A 1 2.70 -10.90 -52.06
C MET A 1 4.01 -11.50 -51.59
N PRO A 2 4.04 -12.36 -50.56
CA PRO A 2 3.12 -13.48 -50.30
C PRO A 2 2.20 -13.25 -49.09
N PRO A 3 1.27 -14.19 -48.80
CA PRO A 3 1.23 -14.69 -47.43
C PRO A 3 1.14 -16.23 -47.35
N SER A 4 1.96 -16.76 -46.46
CA SER A 4 1.79 -18.01 -45.69
C SER A 4 1.28 -17.56 -44.30
N THR A 5 0.38 -18.21 -43.55
CA THR A 5 0.27 -19.63 -43.22
C THR A 5 -1.09 -19.89 -42.52
N SER A 6 -1.57 -21.13 -42.66
CA SER A 6 -2.30 -21.98 -41.70
C SER A 6 -3.44 -21.45 -40.82
N ARG A 7 -4.61 -22.05 -41.07
CA ARG A 7 -5.83 -22.05 -40.24
C ARG A 7 -5.94 -23.33 -39.39
N GLN A 8 -6.59 -23.14 -38.24
CA GLN A 8 -7.42 -24.10 -37.47
C GLN A 8 -6.74 -25.17 -36.61
N LEU A 9 -6.88 -25.01 -35.29
CA LEU A 9 -6.87 -26.09 -34.30
C LEU A 9 -8.19 -26.08 -33.54
N LEU A 10 -8.97 -27.14 -33.74
CA LEU A 10 -10.21 -27.43 -33.06
C LEU A 10 -9.96 -27.85 -31.60
N ARG A 11 -10.74 -27.25 -30.69
CA ARG A 11 -10.93 -27.70 -29.31
C ARG A 11 -11.65 -29.05 -29.27
N ARG A 12 -11.14 -29.99 -28.47
CA ARG A 12 -11.92 -31.13 -27.93
C ARG A 12 -11.68 -31.21 -26.42
N LEU A 13 -12.76 -31.03 -25.66
CA LEU A 13 -12.84 -31.32 -24.22
C LEU A 13 -13.36 -32.76 -24.04
N PRO A 14 -12.87 -33.53 -23.05
CA PRO A 14 -13.61 -34.66 -22.51
C PRO A 14 -14.45 -34.25 -21.29
N ARG A 15 -15.74 -34.58 -21.37
CA ARG A 15 -16.69 -34.66 -20.25
C ARG A 15 -16.32 -35.86 -19.37
N CYS A 16 -16.38 -35.68 -18.06
CA CYS A 16 -16.67 -36.78 -17.12
C CYS A 16 -17.79 -36.35 -16.18
N THR A 17 -18.92 -37.06 -16.29
CA THR A 17 -20.07 -37.02 -15.39
C THR A 17 -20.05 -38.24 -14.46
N ARG A 18 -20.44 -38.03 -13.20
CA ARG A 18 -21.11 -38.94 -12.23
C ARG A 18 -20.69 -38.49 -10.83
N GLY A 19 -21.54 -38.45 -9.81
CA GLY A 19 -22.94 -38.84 -9.67
C GLY A 19 -23.44 -38.27 -8.33
N SER A 20 -24.76 -38.14 -8.22
CA SER A 20 -25.45 -37.57 -7.07
C SER A 20 -25.62 -38.61 -5.95
N ALA A 21 -25.40 -38.21 -4.69
CA ALA A 21 -26.02 -38.84 -3.52
C ALA A 21 -26.23 -37.79 -2.43
N ALA A 22 -27.49 -37.42 -2.21
CA ALA A 22 -27.92 -36.61 -1.09
C ALA A 22 -27.93 -37.43 0.21
N LYS A 23 -27.60 -36.81 1.35
CA LYS A 23 -28.22 -37.07 2.66
C LYS A 23 -27.96 -35.89 3.62
N ARG A 24 -28.97 -35.67 4.46
CA ARG A 24 -29.29 -34.49 5.26
C ARG A 24 -28.51 -34.39 6.59
N ALA A 25 -28.59 -33.17 7.16
CA ALA A 25 -28.46 -32.81 8.60
C ALA A 25 -27.04 -32.93 9.20
N ALA A 26 -26.60 -32.12 10.16
CA ALA A 26 -27.32 -31.37 11.18
C ALA A 26 -26.63 -30.03 11.56
N VAL A 27 -27.45 -29.11 12.09
CA VAL A 27 -27.09 -27.86 12.78
C VAL A 27 -26.36 -28.17 14.09
N LEU A 28 -25.34 -27.37 14.48
CA LEU A 28 -25.01 -27.07 15.87
C LEU A 28 -24.19 -25.77 15.95
N ALA A 29 -24.75 -24.80 16.67
CA ALA A 29 -24.17 -23.51 17.04
C ALA A 29 -23.47 -23.64 18.44
N PRO A 30 -22.80 -22.58 18.96
CA PRO A 30 -21.56 -22.68 19.73
C PRO A 30 -21.74 -22.76 21.25
N ALA A 31 -20.69 -23.16 21.98
CA ALA A 31 -20.57 -22.96 23.42
C ALA A 31 -19.40 -22.04 23.74
N LEU A 32 -19.72 -20.82 24.20
CA LEU A 32 -18.82 -19.95 24.96
C LEU A 32 -18.62 -20.53 26.36
N ALA A 33 -17.38 -20.55 26.86
CA ALA A 33 -17.09 -20.69 28.28
C ALA A 33 -16.46 -19.38 28.79
N MET A 34 -17.26 -18.60 29.53
CA MET A 34 -16.75 -17.54 30.41
C MET A 34 -16.25 -18.18 31.69
N VAL A 35 -15.01 -17.89 32.08
CA VAL A 35 -14.49 -18.19 33.42
C VAL A 35 -14.42 -16.88 34.20
N PHE A 36 -15.29 -16.75 35.20
CA PHE A 36 -15.20 -15.75 36.26
C PHE A 36 -14.33 -16.32 37.38
N ALA A 37 -13.34 -15.56 37.84
CA ALA A 37 -12.68 -15.80 39.11
C ALA A 37 -12.75 -14.52 39.95
N THR A 38 -13.72 -14.52 40.87
CA THR A 38 -13.81 -13.60 42.01
C THR A 38 -13.17 -14.25 43.24
N GLY A 39 -12.39 -13.48 44.01
CA GLY A 39 -11.99 -13.87 45.36
C GLY A 39 -10.92 -12.96 45.95
N CYS A 40 -11.32 -12.02 46.81
CA CYS A 40 -10.45 -11.33 47.77
C CYS A 40 -10.57 -12.01 49.14
N THR A 41 -9.50 -12.05 49.93
CA THR A 41 -9.49 -11.71 51.38
C THR A 41 -8.05 -11.67 51.89
N ALA A 42 -7.79 -10.72 52.79
CA ALA A 42 -6.53 -10.52 53.51
C ALA A 42 -6.49 -11.32 54.82
N GLY A 43 -5.30 -11.66 55.29
CA GLY A 43 -5.03 -12.24 56.62
C GLY A 43 -3.53 -12.37 56.89
N ASP A 44 -3.10 -11.87 58.06
CA ASP A 44 -1.73 -11.63 58.52
C ASP A 44 -0.82 -12.87 58.71
N ALA A 45 0.50 -12.59 58.74
CA ALA A 45 1.65 -13.48 58.90
C ALA A 45 1.76 -14.14 60.31
N PRO A 46 2.63 -15.16 60.56
CA PRO A 46 4.10 -14.95 60.62
C PRO A 46 5.00 -16.14 60.19
N ASP A 47 6.29 -15.81 60.02
CA ASP A 47 7.53 -16.61 60.07
C ASP A 47 7.59 -18.05 59.52
N GLY A 48 8.49 -18.24 58.55
CA GLY A 48 9.01 -19.56 58.21
C GLY A 48 9.74 -19.64 56.87
N THR A 49 11.08 -19.60 56.96
CA THR A 49 12.00 -20.46 56.21
C THR A 49 11.98 -20.44 54.67
N SER A 50 13.08 -19.89 54.12
CA SER A 50 13.76 -20.24 52.87
C SER A 50 13.07 -21.27 51.97
N THR A 51 12.53 -20.80 50.85
CA THR A 51 12.40 -21.63 49.65
C THR A 51 12.92 -20.84 48.45
N SER A 52 14.08 -21.26 47.98
CA SER A 52 14.64 -20.95 46.67
C SER A 52 13.63 -21.38 45.59
N GLY A 53 12.82 -20.41 45.16
CA GLY A 53 11.82 -20.56 44.10
C GLY A 53 12.43 -20.27 42.73
N THR A 54 12.77 -21.36 42.06
CA THR A 54 12.97 -21.60 40.64
C THR A 54 12.59 -20.46 39.68
N GLY A 55 13.55 -20.11 38.81
CA GLY A 55 13.38 -19.16 37.74
C GLY A 55 12.11 -19.37 36.93
N GLY A 56 11.24 -18.36 36.96
CA GLY A 56 10.21 -18.20 35.94
C GLY A 56 10.88 -18.08 34.57
N PRO A 57 10.25 -18.57 33.50
CA PRO A 57 10.78 -18.43 32.15
C PRO A 57 11.08 -16.94 31.90
N PRO A 58 12.22 -16.61 31.27
CA PRO A 58 12.56 -15.22 30.99
C PRO A 58 11.39 -14.61 30.23
N ARG A 59 10.76 -13.60 30.83
CA ARG A 59 9.74 -12.79 30.17
C ARG A 59 10.44 -12.18 28.96
N SER A 60 10.17 -12.70 27.76
CA SER A 60 10.70 -12.13 26.52
C SER A 60 10.44 -10.65 26.56
N ALA A 61 11.51 -9.86 26.64
CA ALA A 61 11.43 -8.43 26.47
C ALA A 61 10.74 -8.18 25.13
N ALA A 62 9.72 -7.33 25.12
CA ALA A 62 9.16 -6.86 23.87
C ALA A 62 10.32 -6.26 23.05
N PRO A 63 10.43 -6.60 21.75
CA PRO A 63 11.50 -6.05 20.93
C PRO A 63 11.48 -4.54 21.02
N SER A 64 12.66 -3.93 21.17
CA SER A 64 12.80 -2.48 21.21
C SER A 64 12.15 -1.87 19.96
N PRO A 65 11.37 -0.78 20.11
CA PRO A 65 10.78 -0.12 18.96
C PRO A 65 11.89 0.30 17.98
N VAL A 66 11.65 0.07 16.69
CA VAL A 66 12.55 0.51 15.63
C VAL A 66 12.63 2.04 15.68
N SER A 67 13.84 2.58 15.79
CA SER A 67 14.08 4.02 15.76
C SER A 67 14.45 4.44 14.34
N PHE A 68 13.62 5.29 13.75
CA PHE A 68 13.87 5.88 12.44
C PHE A 68 14.35 7.32 12.57
N PRO A 69 15.17 7.82 11.62
CA PRO A 69 15.55 9.22 11.61
C PRO A 69 14.32 10.12 11.40
N SER A 70 14.41 11.38 11.83
CA SER A 70 13.33 12.38 11.67
C SER A 70 13.31 13.04 10.28
N ALA A 71 14.36 12.84 9.49
CA ALA A 71 14.52 13.27 8.10
C ALA A 71 15.28 12.19 7.33
N PRO A 72 15.15 12.09 5.99
CA PRO A 72 15.96 11.15 5.24
C PRO A 72 17.46 11.52 5.30
N PRO A 73 18.37 10.54 5.20
CA PRO A 73 19.79 10.83 5.02
C PRO A 73 20.06 11.42 3.63
N ASP A 74 21.19 12.09 3.47
CA ASP A 74 21.60 12.71 2.18
C ASP A 74 21.70 11.70 1.03
N THR A 75 22.00 10.44 1.34
CA THR A 75 22.04 9.32 0.38
C THR A 75 20.69 8.99 -0.25
N ALA A 76 19.58 9.51 0.28
CA ALA A 76 18.27 9.42 -0.38
C ALA A 76 18.14 10.38 -1.59
N HIS A 77 19.10 11.30 -1.78
CA HIS A 77 19.11 12.26 -2.89
C HIS A 77 17.78 13.03 -3.04
N CYS A 78 17.19 13.38 -1.90
CA CYS A 78 15.87 14.00 -1.81
C CYS A 78 15.93 15.24 -0.87
N PRO A 79 16.74 16.25 -1.19
CA PRO A 79 16.93 17.40 -0.31
C PRO A 79 15.69 18.29 -0.32
N GLY A 80 15.28 18.79 0.85
CA GLY A 80 14.16 19.72 0.93
C GLY A 80 13.49 19.78 2.29
N THR A 81 12.28 20.33 2.29
CA THR A 81 11.41 20.39 3.47
C THR A 81 10.59 19.12 3.57
N VAL A 82 10.70 18.40 4.69
CA VAL A 82 9.80 17.28 5.00
C VAL A 82 8.40 17.84 5.24
N LEU A 83 7.45 17.38 4.42
CA LEU A 83 6.03 17.72 4.53
C LEU A 83 5.31 16.74 5.47
N ASP A 84 5.61 15.44 5.32
CA ASP A 84 5.02 14.38 6.14
C ASP A 84 5.93 13.14 6.16
N HIS A 85 5.69 12.23 7.11
CA HIS A 85 6.30 10.89 7.12
C HIS A 85 5.40 9.83 7.76
N ARG A 86 5.53 8.58 7.32
CA ARG A 86 4.83 7.42 7.90
C ARG A 86 5.75 6.22 8.01
N ASP A 87 5.53 5.42 9.06
CA ASP A 87 6.19 4.13 9.24
C ASP A 87 5.32 3.05 8.60
N ILE A 88 5.77 2.52 7.47
CA ILE A 88 5.05 1.55 6.65
C ILE A 88 5.60 0.16 6.93
N SER A 89 4.70 -0.82 7.04
CA SER A 89 5.07 -2.24 7.13
C SER A 89 5.35 -2.81 5.73
N HIS A 90 6.61 -2.77 5.29
CA HIS A 90 7.03 -3.33 4.01
C HIS A 90 7.09 -4.88 4.08
N PRO A 91 6.38 -5.62 3.20
CA PRO A 91 6.33 -7.09 3.24
C PRO A 91 7.68 -7.81 3.16
N VAL A 92 8.67 -7.21 2.48
CA VAL A 92 9.99 -7.83 2.27
C VAL A 92 11.06 -7.27 3.20
N LEU A 93 11.01 -5.96 3.46
CA LEU A 93 12.07 -5.23 4.16
C LEU A 93 11.74 -4.98 5.64
N GLY A 94 10.53 -5.35 6.07
CA GLY A 94 10.03 -5.02 7.41
C GLY A 94 9.64 -3.54 7.50
N PRO A 95 9.73 -2.93 8.70
CA PRO A 95 9.42 -1.51 8.86
C PRO A 95 10.30 -0.61 7.99
N VAL A 96 9.69 0.33 7.28
CA VAL A 96 10.34 1.37 6.48
C VAL A 96 9.67 2.71 6.80
N ARG A 97 10.45 3.78 7.01
CA ARG A 97 9.91 5.14 7.08
C ARG A 97 9.89 5.76 5.70
N VAL A 98 8.72 6.20 5.26
CA VAL A 98 8.51 6.94 4.01
C VAL A 98 8.31 8.42 4.34
N PHE A 99 9.06 9.28 3.68
CA PHE A 99 9.00 10.73 3.79
C PHE A 99 8.43 11.33 2.51
N LEU A 100 7.58 12.35 2.66
CA LEU A 100 7.12 13.22 1.58
C LEU A 100 7.82 14.56 1.71
N ILE A 101 8.51 14.98 0.67
CA ILE A 101 9.44 16.10 0.73
C ILE A 101 9.16 17.05 -0.41
N ARG A 102 9.14 18.35 -0.10
CA ARG A 102 9.19 19.42 -1.10
C ARG A 102 10.64 19.79 -1.35
N ARG A 103 11.13 19.58 -2.56
CA ARG A 103 12.52 19.91 -2.91
C ARG A 103 12.77 21.42 -2.88
N THR A 104 14.00 21.78 -2.55
CA THR A 104 14.52 23.15 -2.67
C THR A 104 15.32 23.30 -3.96
N GLY A 105 15.12 24.41 -4.70
CA GLY A 105 16.03 24.82 -5.77
C GLY A 105 15.73 24.27 -7.17
N SER A 106 14.60 23.59 -7.39
CA SER A 106 14.15 23.23 -8.75
C SER A 106 13.37 24.39 -9.39
N GLY A 107 13.59 24.63 -10.69
CA GLY A 107 12.90 25.71 -11.43
C GLY A 107 11.38 25.52 -11.57
N ALA A 108 10.89 24.31 -11.28
CA ALA A 108 9.48 24.00 -11.03
C ALA A 108 9.39 23.29 -9.66
N PRO A 109 8.38 23.57 -8.83
CA PRO A 109 8.23 22.87 -7.55
C PRO A 109 8.15 21.35 -7.77
N THR A 110 9.11 20.62 -7.22
CA THR A 110 9.19 19.17 -7.34
C THR A 110 9.07 18.57 -5.94
N GLY A 111 8.12 17.67 -5.79
CA GLY A 111 8.04 16.77 -4.67
C GLY A 111 9.00 15.61 -4.85
N CYS A 112 9.30 14.94 -3.75
CA CYS A 112 10.12 13.75 -3.75
C CYS A 112 9.69 12.84 -2.60
N VAL A 113 9.57 11.54 -2.88
CA VAL A 113 9.32 10.50 -1.90
C VAL A 113 10.64 9.82 -1.59
N ALA A 114 11.08 9.89 -0.34
CA ALA A 114 12.26 9.20 0.15
C ALA A 114 11.86 8.11 1.14
N SER A 115 12.54 6.97 1.10
CA SER A 115 12.24 5.87 2.02
C SER A 115 13.51 5.37 2.69
N VAL A 116 13.41 5.02 3.97
CA VAL A 116 14.55 4.60 4.80
C VAL A 116 14.19 3.32 5.53
N THR A 117 15.06 2.30 5.44
CA THR A 117 14.90 1.03 6.14
C THR A 117 15.17 1.19 7.64
N SER A 118 14.77 0.19 8.43
CA SER A 118 15.04 0.17 9.88
C SER A 118 16.54 0.19 10.23
N SER A 119 17.44 -0.15 9.29
CA SER A 119 18.89 -0.04 9.46
C SER A 119 19.44 1.36 9.14
N GLY A 120 18.58 2.30 8.72
CA GLY A 120 18.97 3.66 8.32
C GLY A 120 19.41 3.78 6.86
N GLY A 121 19.29 2.70 6.07
CA GLY A 121 19.63 2.72 4.65
C GLY A 121 18.57 3.42 3.81
N ALA A 122 18.97 4.36 2.96
CA ALA A 122 18.07 4.97 1.99
C ALA A 122 17.75 4.01 0.84
N LEU A 123 16.50 4.00 0.42
CA LEU A 123 16.02 3.36 -0.80
C LEU A 123 16.01 4.38 -1.95
N ALA A 124 15.80 3.89 -3.18
CA ALA A 124 15.62 4.77 -4.33
C ALA A 124 14.49 5.79 -4.08
N SER A 125 14.77 7.05 -4.35
CA SER A 125 13.78 8.12 -4.26
C SER A 125 12.93 8.19 -5.52
N ILE A 126 11.73 8.75 -5.36
CA ILE A 126 10.76 8.94 -6.44
C ILE A 126 10.47 10.43 -6.56
N ASP A 127 10.77 11.00 -7.71
CA ASP A 127 10.42 12.37 -8.03
C ASP A 127 8.95 12.46 -8.46
N VAL A 128 8.28 13.54 -8.08
CA VAL A 128 6.88 13.82 -8.42
C VAL A 128 6.69 15.32 -8.55
N ASP A 129 6.06 15.80 -9.61
CA ASP A 129 5.80 17.23 -9.76
C ASP A 129 4.61 17.64 -8.88
N ILE A 130 4.78 18.72 -8.11
CA ILE A 130 3.76 19.20 -7.16
C ILE A 130 3.63 20.71 -7.26
N TYR A 131 2.49 21.25 -6.84
CA TYR A 131 2.32 22.67 -6.62
C TYR A 131 2.37 22.95 -5.12
N GLU A 132 3.23 23.90 -4.73
CA GLU A 132 3.47 24.27 -3.34
C GLU A 132 3.74 23.06 -2.43
N ASN A 133 2.74 22.66 -1.62
CA ASN A 133 2.83 21.59 -0.62
C ASN A 133 1.84 20.45 -0.90
N ASP A 134 1.27 20.37 -2.11
CA ASP A 134 0.22 19.40 -2.43
C ASP A 134 0.81 18.00 -2.67
N LEU A 135 1.31 17.41 -1.59
CA LEU A 135 1.86 16.07 -1.50
C LEU A 135 1.58 15.50 -0.10
N HIS A 136 0.72 14.50 -0.01
CA HIS A 136 0.31 13.93 1.28
C HIS A 136 -0.03 12.45 1.15
N PHE A 137 0.05 11.71 2.25
CA PHE A 137 -0.42 10.32 2.27
C PHE A 137 -1.94 10.26 2.20
N ALA A 138 -2.47 9.19 1.61
CA ALA A 138 -3.86 8.82 1.80
C ALA A 138 -4.17 8.53 3.27
N SER A 139 -5.46 8.46 3.62
CA SER A 139 -5.92 8.05 4.95
C SER A 139 -6.96 6.94 4.82
N PRO A 140 -6.66 5.70 5.27
CA PRO A 140 -5.32 5.21 5.66
C PRO A 140 -4.27 5.27 4.54
N GLU A 141 -2.99 5.33 4.92
CA GLU A 141 -1.87 5.43 3.97
C GLU A 141 -1.62 4.14 3.19
N SER A 142 -2.03 2.99 3.75
CA SER A 142 -1.96 1.68 3.11
C SER A 142 -3.29 0.94 3.25
N ASP A 143 -3.50 -0.04 2.39
CA ASP A 143 -4.71 -0.86 2.38
C ASP A 143 -4.40 -2.37 2.53
N ALA A 144 -5.41 -3.22 2.36
CA ALA A 144 -5.26 -4.67 2.45
C ALA A 144 -4.30 -5.26 1.39
N THR A 145 -3.97 -4.52 0.33
CA THR A 145 -2.99 -4.94 -0.69
C THR A 145 -1.54 -4.72 -0.28
N LYS A 146 -1.30 -4.01 0.84
CA LYS A 146 0.03 -3.57 1.32
C LYS A 146 0.72 -2.52 0.46
N ASN A 147 0.02 -1.99 -0.54
CA ASN A 147 0.46 -0.80 -1.25
C ASN A 147 0.29 0.43 -0.36
N THR A 148 1.18 1.41 -0.54
CA THR A 148 1.07 2.73 0.11
C THR A 148 0.66 3.77 -0.92
N PHE A 149 -0.22 4.69 -0.55
CA PHE A 149 -0.81 5.64 -1.48
C PHE A 149 -0.45 7.07 -1.09
N VAL A 150 0.04 7.82 -2.08
CA VAL A 150 0.40 9.22 -1.95
C VAL A 150 -0.43 10.01 -2.95
N ILE A 151 -1.05 11.10 -2.49
CA ILE A 151 -1.79 12.03 -3.31
C ILE A 151 -0.88 13.20 -3.62
N TYR A 152 -0.83 13.58 -4.90
CA TYR A 152 -0.04 14.72 -5.37
C TYR A 152 -0.92 15.63 -6.24
N ASN A 153 -0.63 16.94 -6.29
CA ASN A 153 -1.27 17.84 -7.26
C ASN A 153 -0.20 18.75 -7.90
N PRO A 154 0.02 18.69 -9.22
CA PRO A 154 0.97 19.55 -9.93
C PRO A 154 0.41 20.96 -10.24
N GLY A 155 -0.70 21.36 -9.63
CA GLY A 155 -1.32 22.69 -9.75
C GLY A 155 -2.62 22.73 -10.53
N ARG A 156 -3.24 21.58 -10.84
CA ARG A 156 -4.53 21.55 -11.55
C ARG A 156 -5.45 20.43 -11.08
N TYR A 157 -5.01 19.18 -11.15
CA TYR A 157 -5.81 18.03 -10.76
C TYR A 157 -4.99 17.13 -9.85
N ASP A 158 -5.65 16.52 -8.87
CA ASP A 158 -4.99 15.52 -8.05
C ASP A 158 -4.61 14.29 -8.89
N GLY A 159 -3.52 13.68 -8.49
CA GLY A 159 -3.08 12.38 -8.93
C GLY A 159 -2.84 11.46 -7.74
N VAL A 160 -2.75 10.18 -8.04
CA VAL A 160 -2.46 9.12 -7.08
C VAL A 160 -1.17 8.44 -7.50
N LEU A 161 -0.21 8.39 -6.58
CA LEU A 161 1.00 7.59 -6.68
C LEU A 161 0.82 6.34 -5.80
N VAL A 162 1.13 5.16 -6.35
CA VAL A 162 1.03 3.89 -5.65
C VAL A 162 2.44 3.34 -5.42
N LEU A 163 2.87 3.28 -4.17
CA LEU A 163 4.13 2.65 -3.78
C LEU A 163 3.87 1.15 -3.59
N VAL A 164 4.17 0.39 -4.63
CA VAL A 164 4.05 -1.08 -4.64
C VAL A 164 5.31 -1.69 -4.04
N PRO A 165 5.22 -2.52 -2.99
CA PRO A 165 6.39 -3.17 -2.42
C PRO A 165 7.10 -4.11 -3.42
N GLY A 166 8.41 -3.94 -3.57
CA GLY A 166 9.33 -4.78 -4.33
C GLY A 166 10.38 -5.46 -3.44
N ALA A 167 11.36 -6.15 -4.04
CA ALA A 167 12.41 -6.83 -3.25
C ALA A 167 13.38 -5.84 -2.59
N ASP A 168 13.73 -4.77 -3.31
CA ASP A 168 14.77 -3.81 -2.93
C ASP A 168 14.21 -2.46 -2.47
N GLY A 169 12.91 -2.39 -2.19
CA GLY A 169 12.20 -1.16 -1.85
C GLY A 169 10.85 -1.13 -2.53
N PHE A 170 10.47 0.00 -3.12
CA PHE A 170 9.25 0.09 -3.92
C PHE A 170 9.54 -0.11 -5.40
N GLU A 171 8.57 -0.61 -6.14
CA GLU A 171 8.67 -0.72 -7.60
C GLU A 171 8.84 0.64 -8.25
N ASP A 172 9.54 0.66 -9.38
CA ASP A 172 9.65 1.84 -10.23
C ASP A 172 8.26 2.32 -10.68
N ILE A 173 8.04 3.62 -10.59
CA ILE A 173 6.76 4.24 -10.96
C ILE A 173 6.46 4.10 -12.45
N GLY A 174 7.49 3.94 -13.27
CA GLY A 174 7.38 3.77 -14.71
C GLY A 174 6.78 5.00 -15.36
N TRP A 175 7.31 6.20 -15.04
CA TRP A 175 6.86 7.45 -15.63
C TRP A 175 6.83 7.36 -17.16
N THR A 176 5.70 7.76 -17.75
CA THR A 176 5.52 7.67 -19.21
C THR A 176 6.48 8.60 -19.96
N GLU A 177 6.75 9.75 -19.37
CA GLU A 177 7.72 10.74 -19.85
C GLU A 177 8.74 10.98 -18.71
N PRO A 178 10.03 10.58 -18.85
CA PRO A 178 11.00 10.64 -17.75
C PRO A 178 11.30 12.03 -17.19
N GLU A 179 10.94 13.09 -17.93
CA GLU A 179 11.18 14.48 -17.54
C GLU A 179 9.92 15.12 -16.92
N ILE A 180 8.78 14.41 -16.91
CA ILE A 180 7.48 14.94 -16.45
C ILE A 180 6.84 13.98 -15.45
N HIS A 181 6.99 14.30 -14.17
CA HIS A 181 6.63 13.44 -13.04
C HIS A 181 5.22 13.72 -12.51
N TYR A 182 4.26 13.98 -13.40
CA TYR A 182 2.83 14.06 -13.05
C TYR A 182 1.88 13.47 -14.09
N ARG A 183 2.34 13.23 -15.33
CA ARG A 183 1.44 12.84 -16.44
C ARG A 183 0.96 11.39 -16.39
N GLY A 184 1.55 10.61 -15.49
CA GLY A 184 1.21 9.22 -15.24
C GLY A 184 2.33 8.26 -15.62
N GLY A 185 2.14 7.01 -15.21
CA GLY A 185 3.09 5.92 -15.37
C GLY A 185 2.46 4.61 -14.94
N LYS A 186 3.26 3.56 -14.83
CA LYS A 186 2.81 2.24 -14.34
C LYS A 186 2.06 2.34 -13.01
N HIS A 187 2.60 3.11 -12.06
CA HIS A 187 2.04 3.28 -10.71
C HIS A 187 1.68 4.74 -10.36
N ALA A 188 1.52 5.59 -11.39
CA ALA A 188 1.11 6.98 -11.23
C ALA A 188 -0.10 7.29 -12.09
N PHE A 189 -1.14 7.84 -11.47
CA PHE A 189 -2.43 8.11 -12.11
C PHE A 189 -2.76 9.59 -11.97
N TYR A 190 -2.77 10.32 -13.07
CA TYR A 190 -3.14 11.74 -13.09
C TYR A 190 -4.64 11.94 -13.26
N ASN A 191 -5.15 13.07 -12.77
CA ASN A 191 -6.57 13.40 -12.75
C ASN A 191 -7.40 12.26 -12.14
N ALA A 192 -6.92 11.78 -11.00
CA ALA A 192 -7.40 10.57 -10.36
C ALA A 192 -7.57 10.81 -8.86
N ARG A 193 -8.51 10.08 -8.28
CA ARG A 193 -8.73 10.07 -6.82
C ARG A 193 -8.84 8.65 -6.32
N LEU A 194 -8.47 8.44 -5.06
CA LEU A 194 -8.77 7.21 -4.36
C LEU A 194 -10.25 7.14 -3.99
N ALA A 195 -10.81 5.93 -4.04
CA ALA A 195 -12.11 5.61 -3.49
C ALA A 195 -12.00 4.36 -2.62
N GLY A 196 -12.42 4.46 -1.36
CA GLY A 196 -12.32 3.39 -0.37
C GLY A 196 -11.42 3.76 0.82
N PRO A 197 -10.80 2.76 1.50
CA PRO A 197 -10.85 1.34 1.16
C PRO A 197 -12.29 0.78 1.26
N GLY A 198 -12.65 -0.15 0.37
CA GLY A 198 -13.97 -0.78 0.35
C GLY A 198 -14.18 -1.81 1.48
N ALA A 199 -15.27 -2.57 1.42
CA ALA A 199 -15.52 -3.66 2.37
C ALA A 199 -14.48 -4.79 2.32
N ASP A 200 -13.75 -4.90 1.21
CA ASP A 200 -12.60 -5.79 1.04
C ASP A 200 -11.28 -5.20 1.58
N GLY A 201 -11.34 -4.00 2.16
CA GLY A 201 -10.20 -3.28 2.68
C GLY A 201 -9.25 -2.77 1.61
N ARG A 202 -9.68 -2.67 0.34
CA ARG A 202 -8.83 -2.21 -0.78
C ARG A 202 -9.30 -0.88 -1.35
N TYR A 203 -8.36 -0.03 -1.72
CA TYR A 203 -8.68 1.14 -2.53
C TYR A 203 -8.99 0.76 -3.97
N THR A 204 -9.77 1.62 -4.61
CA THR A 204 -9.87 1.73 -6.08
C THR A 204 -9.41 3.11 -6.50
N ILE A 205 -8.97 3.24 -7.75
CA ILE A 205 -8.56 4.53 -8.31
C ILE A 205 -9.62 4.94 -9.33
N VAL A 206 -10.28 6.08 -9.11
CA VAL A 206 -11.21 6.65 -10.07
C VAL A 206 -10.48 7.70 -10.88
N GLN A 207 -10.12 7.36 -12.10
CA GLN A 207 -9.44 8.25 -13.04
C GLN A 207 -10.46 8.96 -13.94
N SER A 208 -10.30 10.26 -14.11
CA SER A 208 -11.11 11.07 -15.02
C SER A 208 -10.38 11.24 -16.34
N GLN A 209 -11.06 10.91 -17.44
CA GLN A 209 -10.55 11.03 -18.80
C GLN A 209 -11.39 12.05 -19.55
N ASN A 210 -10.75 12.97 -20.27
CA ASN A 210 -11.45 13.94 -21.08
C ASN A 210 -11.33 13.57 -22.56
N SER A 211 -12.45 13.37 -23.25
CA SER A 211 -12.47 13.14 -24.69
C SER A 211 -12.21 14.44 -25.43
N CYS A 212 -11.03 14.60 -26.05
CA CYS A 212 -10.70 15.81 -26.80
C CYS A 212 -11.27 15.83 -28.25
N ASN A 213 -12.43 15.22 -28.47
CA ASN A 213 -13.10 15.20 -29.77
C ASN A 213 -14.50 15.86 -29.66
N PRO A 214 -14.75 17.01 -30.31
CA PRO A 214 -13.87 17.74 -31.24
C PRO A 214 -12.83 18.64 -30.56
N SER A 215 -12.96 18.91 -29.24
CA SER A 215 -11.96 19.66 -28.48
C SER A 215 -11.97 19.23 -27.00
N CYS A 216 -10.89 19.46 -26.28
CA CYS A 216 -10.85 19.17 -24.83
C CYS A 216 -11.78 20.08 -24.00
N ALA A 217 -12.22 21.22 -24.54
CA ALA A 217 -13.13 22.13 -23.84
C ALA A 217 -14.61 21.70 -23.98
N ALA A 218 -14.96 21.11 -25.13
CA ALA A 218 -16.31 20.59 -25.42
C ALA A 218 -16.44 19.08 -25.18
N GLY A 219 -15.35 18.44 -24.75
CA GLY A 219 -15.24 17.01 -24.52
C GLY A 219 -16.07 16.50 -23.36
N ALA A 220 -16.64 15.30 -23.50
CA ALA A 220 -17.22 14.60 -22.36
C ALA A 220 -16.11 14.10 -21.43
N ILE A 221 -16.31 14.30 -20.12
CA ILE A 221 -15.49 13.68 -19.08
C ILE A 221 -16.07 12.31 -18.77
N SER A 222 -15.29 11.25 -18.95
CA SER A 222 -15.60 9.91 -18.49
C SER A 222 -14.79 9.57 -17.24
N HIS A 223 -15.31 8.65 -16.44
CA HIS A 223 -14.59 8.13 -15.27
C HIS A 223 -14.35 6.64 -15.44
N VAL A 224 -13.11 6.21 -15.22
CA VAL A 224 -12.71 4.81 -15.26
C VAL A 224 -12.29 4.41 -13.85
N THR A 225 -12.89 3.34 -13.34
CA THR A 225 -12.51 2.78 -12.04
C THR A 225 -11.49 1.69 -12.25
N LEU A 226 -10.31 1.88 -11.69
CA LEU A 226 -9.21 0.94 -11.71
C LEU A 226 -9.19 0.11 -10.42
N ARG A 227 -8.90 -1.18 -10.54
CA ARG A 227 -8.83 -2.14 -9.44
C ARG A 227 -7.50 -2.86 -9.47
N TRP A 228 -6.96 -3.13 -8.29
CA TRP A 228 -5.74 -3.92 -8.12
C TRP A 228 -5.97 -5.37 -8.54
N ASN A 229 -5.16 -5.87 -9.47
CA ASN A 229 -5.21 -7.27 -9.94
C ASN A 229 -4.18 -8.19 -9.27
N GLY A 230 -3.36 -7.65 -8.35
CA GLY A 230 -2.20 -8.35 -7.77
C GLY A 230 -0.85 -7.77 -8.19
N HIS A 231 -0.81 -6.99 -9.26
CA HIS A 231 0.40 -6.41 -9.85
C HIS A 231 0.26 -4.95 -10.25
N GLU A 232 -0.92 -4.54 -10.73
CA GLU A 232 -1.19 -3.18 -11.20
C GLU A 232 -2.69 -2.84 -11.07
N TYR A 233 -3.00 -1.53 -11.18
CA TYR A 233 -4.37 -1.02 -11.21
C TYR A 233 -4.87 -0.93 -12.65
N LEU A 234 -5.85 -1.76 -13.01
CA LEU A 234 -6.43 -1.79 -14.36
C LEU A 234 -7.95 -1.56 -14.32
N PRO A 235 -8.56 -1.10 -15.43
CA PRO A 235 -10.02 -1.02 -15.52
C PRO A 235 -10.65 -2.38 -15.18
N ALA A 236 -11.72 -2.34 -14.38
CA ALA A 236 -12.50 -3.56 -14.10
C ALA A 236 -13.06 -4.11 -15.43
N ALA A 237 -12.83 -5.40 -15.69
CA ALA A 237 -13.40 -6.13 -16.81
C ALA A 237 -14.88 -6.48 -16.59
#